data_AF-A0A9X1T765-F1
#
_entry.id   AF-A0A9X1T765-F1
#
_cell.length_a   1.000
_cell.length_b   1.000
_cell.length_c   1.000
_cell.angle_alpha   90.00
_cell.angle_beta   90.00
_cell.angle_gamma   90.00
#
_symmetry.space_group_name_H-M   'P 1'
#
loop_
_entity.id
_entity.type
_entity.pdbx_description
1 polymer ?
#
loop_
_entity_poly.entity_id
_entity_poly.type
_entity_poly.pdbx_seq_one_letter_code
_entity_poly.pdbx_strand_id
1 'polypeptide(L)'
;MNQPKYLCRSGKSFFVFKFTSKGSKGLVEKIVEYTETDFENIYNLGFGDYDQVTDSMNDLSITDNGDSSKVLATVASTVYTFTDEYPSAAILFTGSTPARTRLYRMAITINLAEISQDFVIFGFNSEQNWEHFIVDKSYSAFLVTKRENIYTL
;
A
#
# COMPACT_ATOMS: atom_id res chain seq x y z
N MET A 1 -6.81 -10.15 2.52
CA MET A 1 -6.25 -10.43 3.86
C MET A 1 -7.37 -10.73 4.83
N ASN A 2 -7.29 -11.85 5.55
CA ASN A 2 -8.20 -12.22 6.65
C ASN A 2 -7.98 -11.46 7.98
N GLN A 3 -7.33 -10.29 7.94
CA GLN A 3 -7.12 -9.47 9.12
C GLN A 3 -8.27 -8.45 9.31
N PRO A 4 -8.56 -8.03 10.56
CA PRO A 4 -9.44 -6.90 10.79
C PRO A 4 -8.99 -5.68 10.00
N LYS A 5 -9.95 -4.90 9.51
CA LYS A 5 -9.71 -3.67 8.72
C LYS A 5 -10.54 -2.52 9.29
N TYR A 6 -10.12 -1.29 9.06
CA TYR A 6 -10.98 -0.13 9.27
C TYR A 6 -11.92 0.06 8.08
N LEU A 7 -13.06 0.70 8.33
CA LEU A 7 -13.92 1.15 7.25
C LEU A 7 -13.27 2.39 6.61
N CYS A 8 -12.95 2.29 5.32
CA CYS A 8 -12.47 3.41 4.54
C CYS A 8 -13.63 4.21 3.95
N ARG A 9 -13.44 5.52 3.87
CA ARG A 9 -14.25 6.42 3.04
C ARG A 9 -13.41 6.82 1.84
N SER A 10 -13.99 6.82 0.65
CA SER A 10 -13.30 7.24 -0.58
C SER A 10 -14.00 8.41 -1.25
N GLY A 11 -13.24 9.16 -2.05
CA GLY A 11 -13.80 10.05 -3.06
C GLY A 11 -14.42 9.27 -4.22
N LYS A 12 -15.15 9.96 -5.12
CA LYS A 12 -15.82 9.33 -6.27
C LYS A 12 -14.87 8.60 -7.23
N SER A 13 -13.63 9.08 -7.34
CA SER A 13 -12.62 8.50 -8.23
C SER A 13 -11.76 7.43 -7.56
N PHE A 14 -11.95 7.15 -6.26
CA PHE A 14 -11.10 6.21 -5.51
C PHE A 14 -9.60 6.53 -5.47
N PHE A 15 -9.14 7.70 -5.92
CA PHE A 15 -7.73 8.11 -5.78
C PHE A 15 -7.34 8.46 -4.34
N VAL A 16 -8.33 8.73 -3.47
CA VAL A 16 -8.11 9.09 -2.07
C VAL A 16 -9.03 8.28 -1.18
N PHE A 17 -8.45 7.66 -0.15
CA PHE A 17 -9.16 6.98 0.92
C PHE A 17 -8.77 7.57 2.27
N LYS A 18 -9.74 7.73 3.17
CA LYS A 18 -9.53 8.17 4.55
C LYS A 18 -10.14 7.18 5.54
N PHE A 19 -9.46 6.95 6.66
CA PHE A 19 -9.98 6.13 7.76
C PHE A 19 -9.40 6.56 9.11
N THR A 20 -10.13 6.26 10.18
CA THR A 20 -9.70 6.57 11.55
C THR A 20 -9.04 5.35 12.19
N SER A 21 -7.73 5.43 12.45
CA SER A 21 -7.00 4.46 13.30
C SER A 21 -7.35 4.71 14.77
N LYS A 22 -7.64 3.63 15.51
CA LYS A 22 -7.97 3.68 16.95
C LYS A 22 -7.04 2.75 17.73
N GLY A 23 -6.33 3.31 18.69
CA GLY A 23 -5.38 2.56 19.49
C GLY A 23 -4.92 3.30 20.74
N SER A 24 -3.72 2.97 21.21
CA SER A 24 -3.20 3.46 22.50
C SER A 24 -2.93 4.97 22.55
N LYS A 25 -2.76 5.61 21.38
CA LYS A 25 -2.56 7.05 21.22
C LYS A 25 -3.85 7.80 20.86
N GLY A 26 -4.99 7.12 20.92
CA GLY A 26 -6.30 7.69 20.61
C GLY A 26 -6.71 7.47 19.15
N LEU A 27 -7.45 8.45 18.63
CA LEU A 27 -7.96 8.45 17.26
C LEU A 27 -7.01 9.24 16.37
N VAL A 28 -6.55 8.62 15.29
CA VAL A 28 -5.67 9.25 14.30
C VAL A 28 -6.28 9.08 12.92
N GLU A 29 -6.53 10.20 12.25
CA GLU A 29 -6.97 10.18 10.86
C GLU A 29 -5.81 9.77 9.96
N LYS A 30 -6.08 8.82 9.07
CA LYS A 30 -5.12 8.30 8.11
C LYS A 30 -5.66 8.52 6.70
N ILE A 31 -4.74 8.67 5.75
CA ILE A 31 -5.05 8.87 4.35
C ILE A 31 -4.19 7.96 3.47
N VAL A 32 -4.80 7.36 2.45
CA VAL A 32 -4.15 6.65 1.35
C VAL A 32 -4.41 7.45 0.08
N GLU A 33 -3.37 7.72 -0.68
CA GLU A 33 -3.44 8.42 -1.96
C GLU A 33 -2.80 7.60 -3.06
N TYR A 34 -3.47 7.55 -4.20
CA TYR A 34 -2.94 7.03 -5.45
C TYR A 34 -2.59 8.24 -6.32
N THR A 35 -1.40 8.25 -6.91
CA THR A 35 -0.94 9.32 -7.79
C THR A 35 -0.37 8.73 -9.05
N GLU A 36 -0.72 9.29 -10.21
CA GLU A 36 -0.13 8.90 -11.49
C GLU A 36 1.39 9.04 -11.47
N THR A 37 2.08 8.13 -12.14
CA THR A 37 3.51 8.25 -12.45
C THR A 37 3.68 8.65 -13.92
N ASP A 38 4.92 8.85 -14.36
CA ASP A 38 5.21 9.11 -15.78
C ASP A 38 4.92 7.90 -16.70
N PHE A 39 4.64 6.72 -16.12
CA PHE A 39 4.32 5.51 -16.85
C PHE A 39 2.82 5.25 -16.82
N GLU A 40 2.24 4.97 -18.00
CA GLU A 40 0.82 4.68 -18.14
C GLU A 40 0.41 3.50 -17.26
N ASN A 41 -0.75 3.62 -16.61
CA ASN A 41 -1.31 2.62 -15.69
C ASN A 41 -0.44 2.28 -14.46
N ILE A 42 0.68 2.98 -14.23
CA ILE A 42 1.46 2.83 -12.99
C ILE A 42 1.15 3.99 -12.05
N TYR A 43 0.67 3.63 -10.87
CA TYR A 43 0.27 4.58 -9.83
C TYR A 43 1.14 4.38 -8.58
N ASN A 44 1.66 5.47 -8.05
CA ASN A 44 2.30 5.47 -6.75
C ASN A 44 1.23 5.46 -5.64
N LEU A 45 1.42 4.61 -4.62
CA LEU A 45 0.60 4.57 -3.40
C LEU A 45 1.36 5.23 -2.25
N GLY A 46 0.85 6.38 -1.82
CA GLY A 46 1.23 7.06 -0.58
C GLY A 46 0.28 6.72 0.55
N PHE A 47 0.80 6.60 1.78
CA PHE A 47 -0.02 6.43 2.97
C PHE A 47 0.64 7.07 4.20
N GLY A 48 -0.14 7.73 5.04
CA GLY A 48 0.34 8.41 6.25
C GLY A 48 -0.77 8.96 7.14
N ASP A 49 -0.36 9.78 8.12
CA ASP A 49 -1.27 10.54 8.96
C ASP A 49 -1.85 11.69 8.15
N TYR A 50 -3.14 11.95 8.32
CA TYR A 50 -3.80 13.06 7.66
C TYR A 50 -3.84 14.26 8.61
N ASP A 51 -3.19 15.36 8.21
CA ASP A 51 -3.27 16.63 8.91
C ASP A 51 -4.47 17.43 8.37
N GLN A 52 -5.49 17.61 9.22
CA GLN A 52 -6.71 18.35 8.87
C GLN A 52 -6.48 19.86 8.76
N VAL A 53 -5.42 20.39 9.36
CA VAL A 53 -5.11 21.83 9.34
C VAL A 53 -4.44 22.20 8.03
N THR A 54 -3.48 21.40 7.58
CA THR A 54 -2.75 21.64 6.33
C THR A 54 -3.38 20.97 5.12
N ASP A 55 -4.41 20.14 5.32
CA ASP A 55 -5.05 19.29 4.31
C ASP A 55 -4.02 18.44 3.55
N SER A 56 -3.05 17.87 4.28
CA SER A 56 -1.94 17.15 3.68
C SER A 56 -1.62 15.85 4.39
N MET A 57 -1.03 14.91 3.65
CA MET A 57 -0.47 13.69 4.22
C MET A 57 0.87 13.98 4.91
N ASN A 58 1.08 13.37 6.08
CA ASN A 58 2.37 13.23 6.72
C ASN A 58 2.74 11.73 6.81
N ASP A 59 3.57 11.29 5.88
CA ASP A 59 4.05 9.92 5.75
C ASP A 59 5.33 9.62 6.56
N LEU A 60 5.93 10.64 7.18
CA LEU A 60 7.07 10.49 8.09
C LEU A 60 6.65 10.33 9.55
N SER A 61 5.38 10.62 9.86
CA SER A 61 4.81 10.45 11.18
C SER A 61 4.91 8.99 11.67
N ILE A 62 5.33 8.84 12.93
CA ILE A 62 5.34 7.54 13.63
C ILE A 62 4.33 7.66 14.77
N THR A 63 3.07 7.36 14.47
CA THR A 63 2.00 7.38 15.48
C THR A 63 2.20 6.29 16.53
N ASP A 64 2.66 5.11 16.12
CA ASP A 64 2.79 3.90 16.94
C ASP A 64 1.53 3.60 17.78
N ASN A 65 0.37 3.59 17.11
CA ASN A 65 -0.93 3.45 17.77
C ASN A 65 -1.22 2.01 18.25
N GLY A 66 -0.30 1.06 18.00
CA GLY A 66 -0.43 -0.35 18.40
C GLY A 66 -1.31 -1.19 17.47
N ASP A 67 -1.67 -0.70 16.28
CA ASP A 67 -2.60 -1.32 15.35
C ASP A 67 -2.03 -1.49 13.93
N SER A 68 -0.70 -1.51 13.78
CA SER A 68 0.00 -1.53 12.49
C SER A 68 -0.50 -2.63 11.53
N SER A 69 -0.77 -3.84 12.04
CA SER A 69 -1.32 -4.93 11.21
C SER A 69 -2.69 -4.57 10.63
N LYS A 70 -3.59 -4.00 11.44
CA LYS A 70 -4.93 -3.54 11.01
C LYS A 70 -4.83 -2.36 10.04
N VAL A 71 -3.89 -1.46 10.26
CA VAL A 71 -3.59 -0.35 9.34
C VAL A 71 -3.13 -0.88 7.98
N LEU A 72 -2.11 -1.74 7.95
CA LEU A 72 -1.63 -2.35 6.70
C LEU A 72 -2.71 -3.19 6.02
N ALA A 73 -3.54 -3.88 6.81
CA ALA A 73 -4.69 -4.61 6.29
C ALA A 73 -5.71 -3.67 5.60
N THR A 74 -5.88 -2.48 6.16
CA THR A 74 -6.75 -1.45 5.61
C THR A 74 -6.16 -0.87 4.32
N VAL A 75 -4.86 -0.54 4.30
CA VAL A 75 -4.16 -0.05 3.11
C VAL A 75 -4.21 -1.08 1.97
N ALA A 76 -3.90 -2.34 2.22
CA ALA A 76 -3.99 -3.32 1.14
C ALA A 76 -5.46 -3.54 0.70
N SER A 77 -6.47 -3.31 1.54
CA SER A 77 -7.87 -3.34 1.04
C SER A 77 -8.20 -2.22 0.07
N THR A 78 -7.58 -1.04 0.20
CA THR A 78 -7.77 0.03 -0.80
C THR A 78 -7.11 -0.34 -2.12
N VAL A 79 -6.05 -1.15 -2.13
CA VAL A 79 -5.44 -1.67 -3.38
C VAL A 79 -6.42 -2.55 -4.15
N TYR A 80 -7.17 -3.43 -3.47
CA TYR A 80 -8.23 -4.20 -4.12
C TYR A 80 -9.28 -3.26 -4.72
N THR A 81 -9.83 -2.35 -3.91
CA THR A 81 -10.87 -1.41 -4.39
C THR A 81 -10.39 -0.55 -5.56
N PHE A 82 -9.16 -0.03 -5.50
CA PHE A 82 -8.61 0.79 -6.57
C PHE A 82 -8.41 -0.02 -7.86
N THR A 83 -7.87 -1.23 -7.76
CA THR A 83 -7.65 -2.09 -8.95
C THR A 83 -8.93 -2.74 -9.47
N ASP A 84 -10.02 -2.76 -8.69
CA ASP A 84 -11.35 -3.12 -9.21
C ASP A 84 -11.94 -2.02 -10.09
N GLU A 85 -11.72 -0.75 -9.73
CA GLU A 85 -12.13 0.40 -10.55
C GLU A 85 -11.18 0.62 -11.74
N TYR A 86 -9.88 0.36 -11.56
CA TYR A 86 -8.84 0.51 -12.57
C TYR A 86 -8.10 -0.83 -12.81
N PRO A 87 -8.70 -1.79 -13.56
CA PRO A 87 -8.18 -3.15 -13.70
C PRO A 87 -6.75 -3.24 -14.24
N SER A 88 -6.37 -2.34 -15.16
CA SER A 88 -5.04 -2.30 -15.76
C SER A 88 -3.95 -1.72 -14.84
N ALA A 89 -4.33 -1.19 -13.67
CA ALA A 89 -3.39 -0.48 -12.80
C ALA A 89 -2.33 -1.40 -12.17
N ALA A 90 -1.08 -0.95 -12.20
CA ALA A 90 0.00 -1.44 -11.36
C ALA A 90 0.31 -0.41 -10.27
N ILE A 91 0.44 -0.87 -9.03
CA ILE A 91 0.60 -0.04 -7.84
C ILE A 91 2.04 -0.13 -7.35
N LEU A 92 2.76 0.97 -7.49
CA LEU A 92 4.12 1.19 -7.01
C LEU A 92 4.08 1.73 -5.57
N PHE A 93 4.89 1.19 -4.68
CA PHE A 93 5.02 1.75 -3.33
C PHE A 93 6.38 1.47 -2.71
N THR A 94 6.81 2.41 -1.87
CA THR A 94 7.96 2.27 -0.99
C THR A 94 7.65 2.92 0.36
N GLY A 95 8.38 2.53 1.39
CA GLY A 95 8.32 3.23 2.67
C GLY A 95 9.19 4.48 2.63
N SER A 96 8.72 5.58 3.21
CA SER A 96 9.48 6.83 3.33
C SER A 96 10.73 6.68 4.23
N THR A 97 10.86 5.54 4.92
CA THR A 97 12.07 5.13 5.64
C THR A 97 12.36 3.64 5.39
N PRO A 98 13.62 3.18 5.54
CA PRO A 98 13.96 1.75 5.43
C PRO A 98 13.16 0.85 6.38
N ALA A 99 12.80 1.38 7.56
CA ALA A 99 11.98 0.66 8.53
C ALA A 99 10.55 0.42 8.01
N ARG A 100 9.94 1.41 7.34
CA ARG A 100 8.62 1.27 6.69
C ARG A 100 8.69 0.31 5.50
N THR A 101 9.71 0.41 4.66
CA THR A 101 9.90 -0.54 3.55
C THR A 101 10.02 -1.97 4.06
N ARG A 102 10.76 -2.19 5.16
CA ARG A 102 10.82 -3.50 5.83
C ARG A 102 9.47 -3.95 6.39
N LEU A 103 8.71 -3.04 7.01
CA LEU A 103 7.37 -3.34 7.52
C LEU A 103 6.44 -3.81 6.39
N TYR A 104 6.48 -3.16 5.22
CA TYR A 104 5.70 -3.56 4.05
C TYR A 104 6.11 -4.93 3.54
N ARG A 105 7.41 -5.19 3.43
CA ARG A 105 7.93 -6.52 3.08
C ARG A 105 7.41 -7.61 4.01
N MET A 106 7.41 -7.37 5.31
CA MET A 106 6.89 -8.31 6.31
C MET A 106 5.40 -8.55 6.13
N ALA A 107 4.61 -7.49 5.91
CA ALA A 107 3.17 -7.61 5.69
C ALA A 107 2.84 -8.38 4.40
N ILE A 108 3.58 -8.14 3.30
CA ILE A 108 3.48 -8.91 2.06
C ILE A 108 3.80 -10.38 2.34
N THR A 109 4.91 -10.66 3.03
CA THR A 109 5.35 -12.04 3.35
C THR A 109 4.30 -12.80 4.15
N ILE A 110 3.74 -12.17 5.20
CA ILE A 110 2.70 -12.78 6.05
C ILE A 110 1.45 -13.15 5.25
N ASN A 111 1.11 -12.36 4.23
CA ASN A 111 -0.12 -12.53 3.45
C ASN A 111 0.14 -13.05 2.03
N LEU A 112 1.35 -13.54 1.75
CA LEU A 112 1.78 -13.83 0.37
C LEU A 112 0.87 -14.84 -0.32
N ALA A 113 0.52 -15.93 0.35
CA ALA A 113 -0.34 -16.98 -0.21
C ALA A 113 -1.72 -16.48 -0.63
N GLU A 114 -2.26 -15.47 0.07
CA GLU A 114 -3.55 -14.85 -0.22
C GLU A 114 -3.41 -13.79 -1.31
N ILE A 115 -2.47 -12.84 -1.15
CA ILE A 115 -2.22 -11.78 -2.15
C ILE A 115 -1.90 -12.39 -3.51
N SER A 116 -1.12 -13.47 -3.53
CA SER A 116 -0.72 -14.11 -4.77
C SER A 116 -1.90 -14.67 -5.55
N GLN A 117 -3.08 -14.93 -4.97
CA GLN A 117 -4.24 -15.42 -5.73
C GLN A 117 -4.76 -14.42 -6.76
N ASP A 118 -4.73 -13.13 -6.41
CA ASP A 118 -5.31 -12.07 -7.21
C ASP A 118 -4.22 -11.20 -7.87
N PHE A 119 -3.04 -11.13 -7.26
CA PHE A 119 -1.97 -10.22 -7.65
C PHE A 119 -0.64 -10.91 -7.91
N VAL A 120 0.19 -10.21 -8.68
CA VAL A 120 1.62 -10.49 -8.83
C VAL A 120 2.39 -9.36 -8.19
N ILE A 121 3.44 -9.73 -7.46
CA ILE A 121 4.27 -8.79 -6.71
C ILE A 121 5.68 -8.85 -7.28
N PHE A 122 6.21 -7.68 -7.59
CA PHE A 122 7.62 -7.49 -7.93
C PHE A 122 8.31 -6.69 -6.83
N GLY A 123 9.60 -6.94 -6.64
CA GLY A 123 10.46 -6.16 -5.77
C GLY A 123 11.60 -5.51 -6.56
N PHE A 124 11.91 -4.25 -6.24
CA PHE A 124 13.06 -3.56 -6.81
C PHE A 124 14.32 -3.88 -5.99
N ASN A 125 15.24 -4.62 -6.61
CA ASN A 125 16.37 -5.25 -5.93
C ASN A 125 17.61 -4.32 -5.86
N SER A 126 18.66 -4.78 -5.17
CA SER A 126 19.91 -4.01 -5.03
C SER A 126 20.66 -3.78 -6.34
N GLU A 127 20.40 -4.61 -7.36
CA GLU A 127 20.98 -4.50 -8.70
C GLU A 127 20.21 -3.51 -9.58
N GLN A 128 19.26 -2.76 -9.01
CA GLN A 128 18.41 -1.79 -9.71
C GLN A 128 17.50 -2.43 -10.76
N ASN A 129 17.05 -3.66 -10.51
CA ASN A 129 16.15 -4.40 -11.39
C ASN A 129 14.87 -4.81 -10.67
N TRP A 130 13.79 -4.95 -11.44
CA TRP A 130 12.53 -5.55 -11.00
C TRP A 130 12.60 -7.07 -11.16
N GLU A 131 12.18 -7.79 -10.14
CA GLU A 131 12.05 -9.25 -10.16
C GLU A 131 10.81 -9.67 -9.39
N HIS A 132 10.32 -10.90 -9.63
CA HIS A 132 9.27 -11.46 -8.77
C HIS A 132 9.69 -11.43 -7.31
N PHE A 133 8.74 -11.09 -6.44
CA PHE A 133 9.00 -11.01 -5.00
C PHE A 133 9.46 -12.36 -4.43
N ILE A 134 10.63 -12.36 -3.79
CA ILE A 134 11.20 -13.51 -3.10
C ILE A 134 11.18 -13.26 -1.60
N VAL A 135 10.63 -14.22 -0.84
CA VAL A 135 10.63 -14.19 0.63
C VAL A 135 12.07 -14.12 1.15
N ASP A 136 12.27 -13.39 2.25
CA ASP A 136 13.58 -13.16 2.88
C ASP A 136 14.62 -12.40 2.05
N LYS A 137 14.26 -11.89 0.86
CA LYS A 137 15.10 -10.95 0.09
C LYS A 137 14.76 -9.49 0.41
N SER A 138 15.77 -8.63 0.46
CA SER A 138 15.59 -7.19 0.69
C SER A 138 15.25 -6.47 -0.61
N TYR A 139 14.28 -5.56 -0.54
CA TYR A 139 13.84 -4.71 -1.64
C TYR A 139 13.69 -3.26 -1.18
N SER A 140 13.93 -2.31 -2.08
CA SER A 140 13.78 -0.87 -1.82
C SER A 140 12.42 -0.33 -2.25
N ALA A 141 11.70 -1.02 -3.13
CA ALA A 141 10.34 -0.71 -3.54
C ALA A 141 9.60 -1.98 -3.98
N PHE A 142 8.27 -1.88 -4.08
CA PHE A 142 7.39 -2.95 -4.50
C PHE A 142 6.46 -2.46 -5.61
N LEU A 143 6.13 -3.35 -6.53
CA LEU A 143 5.12 -3.13 -7.57
C LEU A 143 4.12 -4.28 -7.51
N VAL A 144 2.83 -3.96 -7.49
CA VAL A 144 1.75 -4.94 -7.40
C VAL A 144 0.75 -4.70 -8.51
N THR A 145 0.39 -5.75 -9.24
CA THR A 145 -0.60 -5.67 -10.34
C THR A 145 -1.50 -6.89 -10.35
N LYS A 146 -2.72 -6.76 -10.88
CA LYS A 146 -3.63 -7.91 -11.01
C LYS A 146 -2.96 -8.98 -11.88
N ARG A 147 -3.17 -10.24 -11.52
CA ARG A 147 -2.54 -11.39 -12.18
C ARG A 147 -2.86 -11.45 -13.68
N GLU A 148 -4.04 -11.00 -14.08
CA GLU A 148 -4.46 -10.93 -15.48
C GLU A 148 -3.63 -9.96 -16.33
N ASN A 149 -2.95 -8.99 -15.72
CA ASN A 149 -2.13 -7.99 -16.40
C ASN A 149 -0.70 -8.47 -16.73
N ILE A 150 -0.28 -9.68 -16.31
CA ILE A 150 1.11 -10.16 -16.52
C ILE A 150 1.51 -10.16 -18.00
N TYR A 151 0.57 -10.40 -18.90
CA TYR A 151 0.86 -10.50 -20.35
C TYR A 151 0.91 -9.13 -21.05
N THR A 152 0.69 -8.05 -20.30
CA THR A 152 0.59 -6.67 -20.82
C THR A 152 1.60 -5.71 -20.20
N LEU A 153 2.48 -6.22 -19.30
CA LEU A 153 3.56 -5.47 -18.64
C LEU A 153 4.92 -5.74 -19.28
#